data_AF-A0A7G1IG01-F1
#
_entry.id   AF-A0A7G1IG01-F1
#
_cell.length_a   1.000
_cell.length_b   1.000
_cell.length_c   1.000
_cell.angle_alpha   90.00
_cell.angle_beta   90.00
_cell.angle_gamma   90.00
#
_symmetry.space_group_name_H-M   'P 1'
#
loop_
_entity.id
_entity.type
_entity.pdbx_description
1 polymer ?
#
loop_
_entity_poly.entity_id
_entity_poly.type
_entity_poly.pdbx_seq_one_letter_code
_entity_poly.pdbx_strand_id
1 'polypeptide(L)'
;MGGTNAHVIIEQGPELTPASDAGSHPDTHPDAQVSTLVVTGKTAQRVAATAAVLAEWMDGPGAAVALADVAHTVNHHRARHAKHGIVVARQRAQAVAGLRALAAGQHSPA
;
A
#
# COMPACT_ATOMS: atom_id res chain seq x y z
N MET A 1 -25.03 37.20 18.84
CA MET A 1 -23.96 36.29 18.42
C MET A 1 -24.45 35.56 17.17
N GLY A 2 -24.12 36.07 15.98
CA GLY A 2 -24.55 35.47 14.71
C GLY A 2 -23.63 34.31 14.34
N GLY A 3 -24.18 33.16 14.02
CA GLY A 3 -23.41 31.96 13.64
C GLY A 3 -22.86 32.06 12.22
N THR A 4 -21.61 31.65 12.03
CA THR A 4 -20.97 31.57 10.71
C THR A 4 -21.47 30.34 9.97
N ASN A 5 -22.23 30.52 8.88
CA ASN A 5 -22.61 29.44 7.98
C ASN A 5 -21.54 29.27 6.89
N ALA A 6 -21.11 28.02 6.66
CA ALA A 6 -20.22 27.65 5.56
C ALA A 6 -20.90 26.57 4.70
N HIS A 7 -20.79 26.69 3.38
CA HIS A 7 -21.27 25.70 2.41
C HIS A 7 -20.16 25.43 1.41
N VAL A 8 -19.89 24.14 1.15
CA VAL A 8 -18.90 23.67 0.17
C VAL A 8 -19.61 22.76 -0.82
N ILE A 9 -19.39 23.00 -2.12
CA ILE A 9 -19.79 22.11 -3.21
C ILE A 9 -18.55 21.34 -3.64
N ILE A 10 -18.67 20.01 -3.73
CA ILE A 10 -17.59 19.11 -4.15
C ILE A 10 -18.01 18.48 -5.48
N GLU A 11 -17.13 18.58 -6.46
CA GLU A 11 -17.30 17.97 -7.78
C GLU A 11 -16.25 16.87 -7.99
N GLN A 12 -16.56 15.92 -8.88
CA GLN A 12 -15.62 14.87 -9.25
C GLN A 12 -14.44 15.48 -10.02
N GLY A 13 -13.22 15.04 -9.70
CA GLY A 13 -12.05 15.36 -10.53
C GLY A 13 -12.14 14.74 -11.93
N PRO A 14 -11.32 15.21 -12.88
CA PRO A 14 -11.24 14.60 -14.21
C PRO A 14 -10.95 13.10 -14.11
N GLU A 15 -11.55 12.32 -15.00
CA GLU A 15 -11.23 10.91 -15.12
C GLU A 15 -9.76 10.77 -15.54
N LEU A 16 -8.98 10.05 -14.74
CA LEU A 16 -7.59 9.77 -15.06
C LEU A 16 -7.58 8.54 -15.96
N THR A 17 -7.25 8.73 -17.25
CA THR A 17 -6.96 7.61 -18.14
C THR A 17 -5.77 6.85 -17.56
N PRO A 18 -5.88 5.53 -17.29
CA PRO A 18 -4.73 4.75 -16.89
C PRO A 18 -3.66 4.90 -17.96
N ALA A 19 -2.45 5.31 -17.56
CA ALA A 19 -1.32 5.30 -18.48
C ALA A 19 -1.20 3.86 -18.99
N SER A 20 -1.38 3.66 -20.30
CA SER A 20 -1.06 2.38 -20.92
C SER A 20 0.39 2.07 -20.58
N ASP A 21 0.67 0.88 -20.07
CA ASP A 21 2.00 0.43 -19.64
C ASP A 21 3.04 0.70 -20.74
N ALA A 22 3.72 1.85 -20.69
CA ALA A 22 4.88 2.15 -21.51
C ALA A 22 6.15 1.46 -20.94
N GLY A 23 5.98 0.29 -20.32
CA GLY A 23 7.01 -0.38 -19.54
C GLY A 23 6.88 -1.91 -19.48
N SER A 24 5.90 -2.52 -20.14
CA SER A 24 5.91 -3.96 -20.38
C SER A 24 6.96 -4.27 -21.45
N HIS A 25 8.24 -4.29 -21.03
CA HIS A 25 9.27 -4.96 -21.80
C HIS A 25 8.83 -6.42 -21.99
N PRO A 26 8.81 -6.96 -23.22
CA PRO A 26 8.30 -8.32 -23.49
C PRO A 26 9.03 -9.44 -22.74
N ASP A 27 10.14 -9.14 -22.07
CA ASP A 27 10.96 -10.08 -21.30
C ASP A 27 10.71 -10.06 -19.78
N THR A 28 9.84 -9.18 -19.27
CA THR A 28 9.52 -9.14 -17.84
C THR A 28 8.44 -10.18 -17.54
N HIS A 29 8.85 -11.37 -17.14
CA HIS A 29 7.93 -12.36 -16.57
C HIS A 29 7.28 -11.74 -15.31
N PRO A 30 5.95 -11.58 -15.24
CA PRO A 30 5.28 -10.89 -14.13
C PRO A 30 5.51 -11.58 -12.76
N ASP A 31 5.91 -12.85 -12.76
CA ASP A 31 6.23 -13.64 -11.56
C ASP A 31 7.70 -13.48 -11.07
N ALA A 32 8.54 -12.73 -11.80
CA ALA A 32 9.97 -12.62 -11.49
C ALA A 32 10.35 -11.42 -10.59
N GLN A 33 9.52 -10.38 -10.50
CA GLN A 33 9.84 -9.18 -9.73
C GLN A 33 9.51 -9.33 -8.24
N VAL A 34 10.56 -9.23 -7.41
CA VAL A 34 10.41 -9.13 -5.96
C VAL A 34 9.94 -7.72 -5.62
N SER A 35 8.80 -7.61 -4.94
CA SER A 35 8.25 -6.36 -4.43
C SER A 35 8.58 -6.20 -2.94
N THR A 36 8.96 -4.98 -2.56
CA THR A 36 9.20 -4.60 -1.17
C THR A 36 8.12 -3.60 -0.76
N LEU A 37 7.38 -3.92 0.30
CA LEU A 37 6.35 -3.04 0.87
C LEU A 37 6.86 -2.47 2.19
N VAL A 38 7.07 -1.16 2.24
CA VAL A 38 7.48 -0.47 3.47
C VAL A 38 6.25 0.12 4.17
N VAL A 39 5.98 -0.33 5.40
CA VAL A 39 4.91 0.20 6.25
C VAL A 39 5.56 1.01 7.37
N THR A 40 5.27 2.31 7.43
CA THR A 40 5.86 3.22 8.43
C THR A 40 4.82 3.76 9.39
N GLY A 41 5.25 4.16 10.59
CA GLY A 41 4.37 4.76 11.59
C GLY A 41 5.16 5.47 12.68
N LYS A 42 4.52 6.39 13.41
CA LYS A 42 5.15 7.05 14.57
C LYS A 42 5.38 6.10 15.75
N THR A 43 4.63 4.99 15.81
CA THR A 43 4.71 3.97 16.86
C THR A 43 4.61 2.57 16.26
N ALA A 44 5.04 1.54 16.99
CA ALA A 44 4.92 0.15 16.54
C ALA A 44 3.45 -0.27 16.35
N GLN A 45 2.56 0.20 17.21
CA GLN A 45 1.12 -0.03 17.10
C GLN A 45 0.54 0.60 15.82
N ARG A 46 1.04 1.78 15.41
CA ARG A 46 0.65 2.40 14.14
C ARG A 46 1.16 1.64 12.92
N VAL A 47 2.36 1.07 12.99
CA VAL A 47 2.87 0.18 11.93
C VAL A 47 1.97 -1.06 11.82
N ALA A 48 1.69 -1.72 12.95
CA ALA A 48 0.83 -2.90 12.99
C ALA A 48 -0.58 -2.64 12.46
N ALA A 49 -1.23 -1.55 12.90
CA ALA A 49 -2.56 -1.17 12.42
C ALA A 49 -2.58 -0.87 10.91
N THR A 50 -1.57 -0.15 10.41
CA THR A 50 -1.47 0.13 8.97
C THR A 50 -1.24 -1.16 8.17
N ALA A 51 -0.42 -2.08 8.68
CA ALA A 51 -0.18 -3.36 8.04
C ALA A 51 -1.47 -4.22 7.95
N ALA A 52 -2.30 -4.22 9.00
CA ALA A 52 -3.59 -4.90 9.00
C ALA A 52 -4.54 -4.33 7.94
N VAL A 53 -4.71 -3.01 7.93
CA VAL A 53 -5.58 -2.31 6.95
C VAL A 53 -5.09 -2.55 5.53
N LEU A 54 -3.78 -2.52 5.29
CA LEU A 54 -3.22 -2.78 3.97
C LEU A 54 -3.46 -4.24 3.54
N ALA A 55 -3.29 -5.21 4.43
CA ALA A 55 -3.56 -6.61 4.15
C ALA A 55 -5.05 -6.85 3.80
N GLU A 56 -5.96 -6.27 4.58
CA GLU A 56 -7.41 -6.36 4.34
C GLU A 56 -7.79 -5.72 3.00
N TRP A 57 -7.27 -4.53 2.72
CA TRP A 57 -7.53 -3.86 1.46
C TRP A 57 -6.98 -4.66 0.26
N MET A 58 -5.78 -5.24 0.39
CA MET A 58 -5.17 -6.06 -0.65
C MET A 58 -5.91 -7.37 -0.95
N ASP A 59 -6.64 -7.92 0.03
CA ASP A 59 -7.51 -9.09 -0.14
C ASP A 59 -8.91 -8.72 -0.64
N GLY A 60 -9.37 -7.49 -0.40
CA GLY A 60 -10.69 -7.01 -0.78
C GLY A 60 -10.65 -6.01 -1.94
N PRO A 61 -10.97 -4.71 -1.70
CA PRO A 61 -11.11 -3.72 -2.77
C PRO A 61 -9.89 -3.56 -3.70
N GLY A 62 -8.68 -3.83 -3.19
CA GLY A 62 -7.42 -3.73 -3.91
C GLY A 62 -6.95 -5.02 -4.58
N ALA A 63 -7.77 -6.07 -4.62
CA ALA A 63 -7.37 -7.39 -5.14
C ALA A 63 -6.91 -7.34 -6.61
N ALA A 64 -7.52 -6.47 -7.42
CA ALA A 64 -7.21 -6.31 -8.84
C ALA A 64 -6.02 -5.37 -9.14
N VAL A 65 -5.50 -4.66 -8.14
CA VAL A 65 -4.36 -3.74 -8.33
C VAL A 65 -3.07 -4.55 -8.52
N ALA A 66 -2.10 -4.12 -9.32
CA ALA A 66 -0.84 -4.85 -9.42
C ALA A 66 -0.02 -4.71 -8.12
N LEU A 67 0.69 -5.77 -7.71
CA LEU A 67 1.52 -5.73 -6.49
C LEU A 67 2.61 -4.65 -6.58
N ALA A 68 3.17 -4.45 -7.78
CA ALA A 68 4.16 -3.41 -8.06
C ALA A 68 3.62 -2.00 -7.80
N ASP A 69 2.36 -1.71 -8.16
CA ASP A 69 1.73 -0.41 -7.93
C ASP A 69 1.47 -0.16 -6.44
N VAL A 70 1.07 -1.20 -5.72
CA VAL A 70 0.93 -1.14 -4.26
C VAL A 70 2.29 -0.83 -3.62
N ALA A 71 3.34 -1.56 -4.01
CA ALA A 71 4.69 -1.37 -3.53
C ALA A 71 5.20 0.05 -3.85
N HIS A 72 5.00 0.53 -5.08
CA HIS A 72 5.35 1.87 -5.50
C HIS A 72 4.69 2.92 -4.60
N THR A 73 3.38 2.78 -4.39
CA THR A 73 2.57 3.69 -3.58
C THR A 73 3.05 3.77 -2.14
N VAL A 74 3.23 2.62 -1.47
CA VAL A 74 3.61 2.61 -0.06
C VAL A 74 5.05 3.07 0.16
N ASN A 75 5.94 2.89 -0.82
CA ASN A 75 7.35 3.28 -0.71
C ASN A 75 7.62 4.76 -1.02
N HIS A 76 6.84 5.37 -1.92
CA HIS A 76 7.11 6.72 -2.43
C HIS A 76 6.07 7.77 -2.05
N HIS A 77 4.82 7.38 -1.81
CA HIS A 77 3.70 8.31 -1.58
C HIS A 77 3.17 8.30 -0.15
N ARG A 78 4.02 7.89 0.80
CA ARG A 78 3.71 7.87 2.24
C ARG A 78 4.79 8.61 3.02
N ALA A 79 4.36 9.25 4.11
CA ALA A 79 5.28 9.87 5.05
C ALA A 79 6.26 8.82 5.60
N ARG A 80 7.52 9.22 5.76
CA ARG A 80 8.56 8.36 6.36
C ARG A 80 8.65 8.63 7.86
N HIS A 81 8.66 7.57 8.65
CA HIS A 81 8.80 7.62 10.09
C HIS A 81 9.93 6.67 10.53
N ALA A 82 10.47 6.91 11.73
CA ALA A 82 11.57 6.10 12.26
C ALA A 82 11.19 4.63 12.45
N LYS A 83 9.95 4.34 12.86
CA LYS A 83 9.45 2.97 12.99
C LYS A 83 8.86 2.52 11.65
N HIS A 84 9.35 1.38 11.17
CA HIS A 84 8.89 0.78 9.93
C HIS A 84 9.01 -0.74 10.00
N GLY A 85 8.15 -1.41 9.23
CA GLY A 85 8.25 -2.83 8.91
C GLY A 85 8.33 -3.00 7.40
N ILE A 86 9.02 -4.05 6.97
CA ILE A 86 9.26 -4.34 5.55
C ILE A 86 8.72 -5.73 5.25
N VAL A 87 7.91 -5.85 4.22
CA VAL A 87 7.45 -7.13 3.68
C VAL A 87 8.03 -7.30 2.29
N VAL A 88 8.70 -8.42 2.06
CA VAL A 88 9.27 -8.79 0.76
C VAL A 88 8.44 -9.94 0.20
N ALA A 89 7.93 -9.77 -1.02
CA ALA A 89 7.03 -10.74 -1.63
C ALA A 89 7.16 -10.73 -3.15
N ARG A 90 7.05 -11.91 -3.77
CA ARG A 90 6.89 -12.03 -5.22
C ARG A 90 5.42 -12.01 -5.62
N GLN A 91 4.57 -12.49 -4.73
CA GLN A 91 3.15 -12.70 -5.01
C GLN A 91 2.26 -12.04 -3.96
N ARG A 92 1.04 -11.66 -4.36
CA ARG A 92 0.04 -11.02 -3.50
C ARG A 92 -0.22 -11.81 -2.22
N ALA A 93 -0.41 -13.13 -2.33
CA ALA A 93 -0.67 -13.99 -1.17
C ALA A 93 0.46 -13.92 -0.13
N GLN A 94 1.72 -13.88 -0.59
CA GLN A 94 2.89 -13.73 0.28
C GLN A 94 2.93 -12.35 0.94
N ALA A 95 2.63 -11.30 0.17
CA ALA A 95 2.56 -9.93 0.68
C ALA A 95 1.50 -9.79 1.79
N VAL A 96 0.30 -10.31 1.55
CA VAL A 96 -0.80 -10.29 2.52
C VAL A 96 -0.44 -11.08 3.78
N ALA A 97 0.14 -12.27 3.63
CA ALA A 97 0.59 -13.07 4.77
C ALA A 97 1.66 -12.34 5.59
N GLY A 98 2.66 -11.74 4.93
CA GLY A 98 3.71 -10.96 5.60
C GLY A 98 3.17 -9.71 6.29
N LEU A 99 2.20 -9.02 5.69
CA LEU A 99 1.54 -7.86 6.31
C LEU A 99 0.70 -8.26 7.53
N ARG A 100 0.02 -9.42 7.49
CA ARG A 100 -0.69 -9.98 8.65
C ARG A 100 0.26 -10.36 9.78
N ALA A 101 1.41 -10.96 9.45
CA ALA A 101 2.46 -11.24 10.44
C ALA A 101 2.98 -9.95 11.09
N LEU A 102 3.27 -8.92 10.27
CA LEU A 102 3.69 -7.61 10.75
C LEU A 102 2.63 -6.96 11.64
N ALA A 103 1.35 -7.10 11.30
CA ALA A 103 0.22 -6.63 12.10
C ALA A 103 0.12 -7.35 13.45
N ALA A 104 0.45 -8.64 13.50
CA ALA A 104 0.51 -9.42 14.73
C ALA A 104 1.78 -9.14 15.56
N GLY A 105 2.65 -8.22 15.12
CA GLY A 105 3.94 -7.95 15.76
C GLY A 105 4.95 -9.09 15.58
N GLN A 106 4.70 -10.02 14.66
CA GLN A 106 5.58 -11.12 14.35
C GLN A 106 6.62 -10.64 13.33
N HIS A 107 7.89 -10.85 13.65
CA HIS A 107 8.99 -10.63 12.71
C HIS A 107 9.42 -12.01 12.21
N SER A 108 9.41 -12.24 10.90
CA SER A 108 10.11 -13.39 10.36
C SER A 108 11.62 -13.15 10.57
N PRO A 109 12.40 -14.14 11.02
CA PRO A 109 13.86 -13.99 11.06
C PRO A 109 14.36 -13.66 9.65
N ALA A 110 15.39 -12.81 9.60
CA ALA A 110 16.10 -12.43 8.38
C ALA A 110 16.91 -13.60 7.82
#